data_AF-A0A7G8HLH6-F1
#
_entry.id   AF-A0A7G8HLH6-F1
#
_cell.length_a   1.000
_cell.length_b   1.000
_cell.length_c   1.000
_cell.angle_alpha   90.00
_cell.angle_beta   90.00
_cell.angle_gamma   90.00
#
_symmetry.space_group_name_H-M   'P 1'
#
loop_
_entity.id
_entity.type
_entity.pdbx_description
1 polymer ?
#
loop_
_entity_poly.entity_id
_entity_poly.type
_entity_poly.pdbx_seq_one_letter_code
_entity_poly.pdbx_strand_id
1 'polypeptide(L)'
;MPERQALIDRFSDFYFGGDPGASPESWSGYIGDEPLLVNASLFETIHTLGWTWGFVSGAEPPSARYVLEQRLRLKAPPLIAMGDAPDKPDPTGLLQLSEALLTSSEATTVAYLGDTVADVQTVIRARAEQPGRTWISLAVAPPHLHPHPAERRAYEQRLKDAGADHILISTMAVTEWLQSSAQP
;
A
#
# COMPACT_ATOMS: atom_id res chain seq x y z
N MET A 1 8.76 18.08 29.75
CA MET A 1 8.32 17.46 28.48
C MET A 1 6.86 17.80 28.28
N PRO A 2 6.41 18.13 27.06
CA PRO A 2 4.99 18.34 26.81
C PRO A 2 4.19 17.06 27.11
N GLU A 3 2.94 17.22 27.50
CA GLU A 3 2.04 16.09 27.72
C GLU A 3 1.70 15.40 26.39
N ARG A 4 1.51 14.07 26.43
CA ARG A 4 1.20 13.27 25.24
C ARG A 4 -0.01 13.81 24.48
N GLN A 5 -1.06 14.22 25.20
CA GLN A 5 -2.29 14.73 24.56
C GLN A 5 -2.02 16.03 23.81
N ALA A 6 -1.28 16.96 24.42
CA ALA A 6 -0.93 18.23 23.77
C ALA A 6 -0.08 18.03 22.50
N LEU A 7 0.76 16.99 22.45
CA LEU A 7 1.49 16.62 21.23
C LEU A 7 0.56 16.06 20.14
N ILE A 8 -0.39 15.21 20.52
CA ILE A 8 -1.38 14.65 19.59
C ILE A 8 -2.24 15.75 19.01
N ASP A 9 -2.79 16.62 19.86
CA ASP A 9 -3.64 17.73 19.44
C ASP A 9 -2.88 18.63 18.46
N ARG A 10 -1.63 18.97 18.79
CA ARG A 10 -0.80 19.81 17.92
C ARG A 10 -0.47 19.15 16.58
N PHE A 11 -0.20 17.85 16.58
CA PHE A 11 0.03 17.10 15.34
C PHE A 11 -1.26 17.07 14.50
N SER A 12 -2.40 16.72 15.10
CA SER A 12 -3.69 16.65 14.44
C SER A 12 -4.08 17.99 13.80
N ASP A 13 -3.88 19.10 14.52
CA ASP A 13 -4.12 20.45 14.00
C ASP A 13 -3.31 20.73 12.72
N PHE A 14 -2.03 20.36 12.68
CA PHE A 14 -1.19 20.57 11.50
C PHE A 14 -1.51 19.60 10.37
N TYR A 15 -1.74 18.34 10.71
CA TYR A 15 -1.89 17.27 9.73
C TYR A 15 -3.25 17.32 9.03
N PHE A 16 -4.34 17.43 9.80
CA PHE A 16 -5.69 17.52 9.25
C PHE A 16 -6.09 18.97 8.95
N GLY A 17 -5.55 19.96 9.66
CA GLY A 17 -5.96 21.37 9.50
C GLY A 17 -7.42 21.60 9.89
N GLY A 18 -7.91 20.83 10.86
CA GLY A 18 -9.30 20.77 11.28
C GLY A 18 -9.56 19.59 12.22
N ASP A 19 -10.82 19.35 12.55
CA ASP A 19 -11.23 18.19 13.35
C ASP A 19 -11.03 16.88 12.56
N PRO A 20 -10.20 15.92 13.04
CA PRO A 20 -10.00 14.62 12.40
C PRO A 20 -11.29 13.78 12.31
N GLY A 21 -12.28 14.06 13.15
CA GLY A 21 -13.61 13.43 13.13
C GLY A 21 -14.61 14.11 12.20
N ALA A 22 -14.27 15.28 11.65
CA ALA A 22 -15.14 15.99 10.71
C ALA A 22 -15.05 15.42 9.29
N SER A 23 -15.91 15.95 8.41
CA SER A 23 -15.94 15.57 7.00
C SER A 23 -14.59 15.84 6.34
N PRO A 24 -14.03 14.90 5.55
CA PRO A 24 -12.70 15.08 4.95
C PRO A 24 -12.59 16.31 4.02
N GLU A 25 -13.71 16.81 3.48
CA GLU A 25 -13.80 18.04 2.70
C GLU A 25 -13.46 19.32 3.49
N SER A 26 -13.51 19.23 4.83
CA SER A 26 -13.17 20.34 5.72
C SER A 26 -11.69 20.39 6.09
N TRP A 27 -10.92 19.37 5.74
CA TRP A 27 -9.50 19.28 6.07
C TRP A 27 -8.66 20.19 5.16
N SER A 28 -7.76 20.94 5.80
CA SER A 28 -6.91 21.96 5.13
C SER A 28 -5.44 21.85 5.50
N GLY A 29 -5.06 20.80 6.24
CA GLY A 29 -3.70 20.56 6.73
C GLY A 29 -2.84 19.79 5.75
N TYR A 30 -1.66 19.37 6.23
CA TYR A 30 -0.61 18.74 5.41
C TYR A 30 -1.04 17.45 4.71
N ILE A 31 -2.10 16.75 5.15
CA ILE A 31 -2.66 15.59 4.45
C ILE A 31 -3.07 15.93 3.00
N GLY A 32 -3.48 17.17 2.75
CA GLY A 32 -3.80 17.70 1.42
C GLY A 32 -2.58 17.93 0.52
N ASP A 33 -1.40 18.08 1.12
CA ASP A 33 -0.14 18.43 0.44
C ASP A 33 0.75 17.23 0.16
N GLU A 34 0.45 16.05 0.73
CA GLU A 34 1.30 14.87 0.57
C GLU A 34 1.49 14.52 -0.92
N PRO A 35 2.71 14.24 -1.40
CA PRO A 35 2.93 13.84 -2.79
C PRO A 35 2.26 12.50 -3.10
N LEU A 36 1.45 12.46 -4.16
CA LEU A 36 0.90 11.21 -4.69
C LEU A 36 1.95 10.52 -5.56
N LEU A 37 2.27 9.26 -5.25
CA LEU A 37 3.23 8.46 -6.02
C LEU A 37 2.62 7.81 -7.27
N VAL A 38 1.28 7.77 -7.33
CA VAL A 38 0.50 7.16 -8.38
C VAL A 38 -0.65 8.08 -8.77
N ASN A 39 -1.31 7.77 -9.88
CA ASN A 39 -2.52 8.46 -10.33
C ASN A 39 -3.62 7.44 -10.64
N ALA A 40 -4.85 7.92 -10.83
CA ALA A 40 -6.02 7.08 -11.09
C ALA A 40 -5.84 6.16 -12.32
N SER A 41 -5.13 6.61 -13.37
CA SER A 41 -4.94 5.82 -14.59
C SER A 41 -4.10 4.55 -14.38
N LEU A 42 -3.28 4.50 -13.32
CA LEU A 42 -2.57 3.28 -12.94
C LEU A 42 -3.56 2.13 -12.71
N PHE A 43 -4.61 2.39 -11.95
CA PHE A 43 -5.60 1.40 -11.53
C PHE A 43 -6.49 0.93 -12.69
N GLU A 44 -6.81 1.84 -13.62
CA GLU A 44 -7.48 1.49 -14.88
C GLU A 44 -6.60 0.60 -15.75
N THR A 45 -5.29 0.85 -15.75
CA THR A 45 -4.33 0.01 -16.48
C THR A 45 -4.24 -1.38 -15.87
N ILE A 46 -4.13 -1.49 -14.54
CA ILE A 46 -4.14 -2.78 -13.82
C ILE A 46 -5.39 -3.58 -14.16
N HIS A 47 -6.56 -2.93 -14.10
CA HIS A 47 -7.84 -3.55 -14.46
C HIS A 47 -7.87 -4.01 -15.93
N THR A 48 -7.41 -3.19 -16.86
CA THR A 48 -7.34 -3.53 -18.30
C THR A 48 -6.42 -4.73 -18.57
N LEU A 49 -5.38 -4.93 -17.75
CA LEU A 49 -4.49 -6.09 -17.82
C LEU A 49 -5.11 -7.36 -17.21
N GLY A 50 -6.36 -7.31 -16.75
CA GLY A 50 -7.09 -8.45 -16.17
C GLY A 50 -6.85 -8.66 -14.68
N TRP A 51 -6.23 -7.70 -13.98
CA TRP A 51 -5.95 -7.78 -12.55
C TRP A 51 -6.95 -6.95 -11.74
N THR A 52 -7.42 -7.50 -10.62
CA THR A 52 -8.09 -6.72 -9.57
C THR A 52 -7.06 -6.14 -8.61
N TRP A 53 -7.44 -5.10 -7.86
CA TRP A 53 -6.53 -4.38 -6.96
C TRP A 53 -7.24 -3.90 -5.70
N GLY A 54 -6.46 -3.64 -4.66
CA GLY A 54 -6.92 -3.11 -3.39
C GLY A 54 -5.74 -2.66 -2.52
N PHE A 55 -6.03 -2.12 -1.34
CA PHE A 55 -5.03 -1.54 -0.43
C PHE A 55 -5.02 -2.23 0.92
N VAL A 56 -3.82 -2.48 1.46
CA VAL A 56 -3.62 -2.86 2.87
C VAL A 56 -2.70 -1.80 3.48
N SER A 57 -3.22 -1.00 4.41
CA SER A 57 -2.56 0.19 4.94
C SER A 57 -2.56 0.20 6.46
N GLY A 58 -1.46 0.70 7.04
CA GLY A 58 -1.36 1.01 8.47
C GLY A 58 -1.86 2.42 8.83
N ALA A 59 -2.46 3.13 7.87
CA ALA A 59 -3.05 4.44 8.12
C ALA A 59 -4.43 4.29 8.78
N GLU A 60 -4.78 5.26 9.61
CA GLU A 60 -6.13 5.39 10.15
C GLU A 60 -7.17 5.44 9.01
N PRO A 61 -8.33 4.78 9.16
CA PRO A 61 -9.34 4.68 8.09
C PRO A 61 -9.74 6.03 7.48
N PRO A 62 -9.97 7.12 8.26
CA PRO A 62 -10.31 8.43 7.69
C PRO A 62 -9.19 8.99 6.80
N SER A 63 -7.93 8.87 7.22
CA SER A 63 -6.77 9.34 6.47
C SER A 63 -6.59 8.57 5.16
N ALA A 64 -6.69 7.23 5.22
CA ALA A 64 -6.60 6.38 4.04
C ALA A 64 -7.70 6.71 3.03
N ARG A 65 -8.95 6.84 3.49
CA ARG A 65 -10.09 7.17 2.62
C ARG A 65 -9.96 8.55 2.00
N TYR A 66 -9.48 9.55 2.74
CA TYR A 66 -9.25 10.87 2.17
C TYR A 66 -8.25 10.84 1.01
N VAL A 67 -7.10 10.19 1.19
CA VAL A 67 -6.10 10.09 0.11
C VAL A 67 -6.65 9.31 -1.10
N LEU A 68 -7.32 8.18 -0.86
CA LEU A 68 -7.79 7.31 -1.93
C LEU A 68 -9.02 7.86 -2.66
N GLU A 69 -10.03 8.36 -1.93
CA GLU A 69 -11.33 8.76 -2.48
C GLU A 69 -11.36 10.25 -2.87
N GLN A 70 -10.71 11.14 -2.11
CA GLN A 70 -10.73 12.58 -2.40
C GLN A 70 -9.56 13.01 -3.28
N ARG A 71 -8.33 12.58 -2.96
CA ARG A 71 -7.13 13.03 -3.69
C ARG A 71 -6.88 12.21 -4.96
N LEU A 72 -6.92 10.87 -4.87
CA LEU A 72 -6.80 9.98 -6.03
C LEU A 72 -8.12 9.80 -6.80
N ARG A 73 -9.25 10.20 -6.22
CA ARG A 73 -10.60 10.14 -6.85
C ARG A 73 -11.04 8.71 -7.20
N LEU A 74 -10.57 7.72 -6.45
CA LEU A 74 -11.00 6.34 -6.60
C LEU A 74 -12.40 6.18 -6.00
N LYS A 75 -13.28 5.46 -6.71
CA LYS A 75 -14.65 5.21 -6.24
C LYS A 75 -14.67 3.96 -5.38
N ALA A 76 -14.90 4.12 -4.07
CA ALA A 76 -15.03 3.04 -3.10
C ALA A 76 -13.94 1.94 -3.25
N PRO A 77 -12.64 2.31 -3.20
CA PRO A 77 -11.56 1.35 -3.40
C PRO A 77 -11.53 0.30 -2.28
N PRO A 78 -11.31 -0.99 -2.60
CA PRO A 78 -11.11 -2.04 -1.59
C PRO A 78 -9.93 -1.70 -0.68
N LEU A 79 -10.17 -1.69 0.64
CA LEU A 79 -9.22 -1.21 1.64
C LEU A 79 -9.32 -2.03 2.92
N ILE A 80 -8.17 -2.49 3.42
CA ILE A 80 -7.93 -2.89 4.80
C ILE A 80 -7.07 -1.79 5.43
N ALA A 81 -7.63 -1.02 6.35
CA ALA A 81 -6.96 0.05 7.07
C ALA A 81 -6.53 -0.40 8.47
N MET A 82 -5.89 0.51 9.22
CA MET A 82 -5.49 0.23 10.58
C MET A 82 -6.69 -0.15 11.45
N GLY A 83 -6.58 -1.27 12.16
CA GLY A 83 -7.63 -1.78 13.04
C GLY A 83 -8.65 -2.71 12.36
N ASP A 84 -8.67 -2.79 11.02
CA ASP A 84 -9.56 -3.72 10.30
C ASP A 84 -9.07 -5.18 10.39
N ALA A 85 -7.76 -5.37 10.51
CA ALA A 85 -7.08 -6.65 10.66
C ALA A 85 -5.81 -6.48 11.53
N PRO A 86 -5.19 -7.58 12.02
CA PRO A 86 -3.89 -7.51 12.67
C PRO A 86 -2.82 -6.81 11.81
N ASP A 87 -1.92 -6.08 12.48
CA ASP A 87 -0.89 -5.31 11.80
C ASP A 87 0.15 -6.20 11.09
N LYS A 88 0.70 -5.67 10.00
CA LYS A 88 1.84 -6.28 9.29
C LYS A 88 3.00 -6.51 10.28
N PRO A 89 3.72 -7.64 10.22
CA PRO A 89 3.75 -8.60 9.10
C PRO A 89 2.69 -9.71 9.15
N ASP A 90 1.65 -9.64 9.99
CA ASP A 90 0.56 -10.61 9.95
C ASP A 90 -0.14 -10.61 8.57
N PRO A 91 -0.38 -11.79 7.96
CA PRO A 91 -0.95 -11.87 6.61
C PRO A 91 -2.49 -11.76 6.58
N THR A 92 -3.17 -11.75 7.72
CA THR A 92 -4.64 -11.83 7.79
C THR A 92 -5.33 -10.79 6.90
N GLY A 93 -4.90 -9.53 6.95
CA GLY A 93 -5.48 -8.47 6.11
C GLY A 93 -5.27 -8.70 4.62
N LEU A 94 -4.08 -9.16 4.21
CA LEU A 94 -3.80 -9.51 2.81
C LEU A 94 -4.66 -10.71 2.36
N LEU A 95 -4.75 -11.75 3.18
CA LEU A 95 -5.56 -12.94 2.88
C LEU A 95 -7.03 -12.57 2.69
N GLN A 96 -7.61 -11.82 3.62
CA GLN A 96 -9.00 -11.36 3.56
C GLN A 96 -9.28 -10.52 2.31
N LEU A 97 -8.42 -9.55 2.03
CA LEU A 97 -8.59 -8.69 0.85
C LEU A 97 -8.45 -9.48 -0.44
N SER A 98 -7.48 -10.40 -0.52
CA SER A 98 -7.31 -11.26 -1.70
C SER A 98 -8.56 -12.12 -1.92
N GLU A 99 -9.14 -12.71 -0.88
CA GLU A 99 -10.36 -13.51 -0.99
C GLU A 99 -11.53 -12.70 -1.53
N ALA A 100 -11.69 -11.47 -1.06
CA ALA A 100 -12.78 -10.58 -1.49
C ALA A 100 -12.62 -10.13 -2.95
N LEU A 101 -11.38 -10.06 -3.46
CA LEU A 101 -11.07 -9.61 -4.83
C LEU A 101 -11.03 -10.74 -5.86
N LEU A 102 -10.79 -11.97 -5.42
CA LEU A 102 -10.75 -13.14 -6.29
C LEU A 102 -12.18 -13.63 -6.57
N THR A 103 -12.73 -13.22 -7.71
CA THR A 103 -14.11 -13.54 -8.10
C THR A 103 -14.26 -14.91 -8.77
N SER A 104 -13.15 -15.56 -9.14
CA SER A 104 -13.12 -16.89 -9.75
C SER A 104 -12.21 -17.84 -8.99
N SER A 105 -12.55 -19.12 -8.98
CA SER A 105 -11.75 -20.18 -8.37
C SER A 105 -10.43 -20.47 -9.12
N GLU A 106 -10.22 -19.86 -10.29
CA GLU A 106 -9.02 -20.05 -11.12
C GLU A 106 -7.92 -19.02 -10.82
N ALA A 107 -8.31 -17.88 -10.24
CA ALA A 107 -7.36 -16.84 -9.89
C ALA A 107 -6.55 -17.27 -8.66
N THR A 108 -5.30 -17.67 -8.91
CA THR A 108 -4.40 -18.22 -7.90
C THR A 108 -3.21 -17.32 -7.59
N THR A 109 -3.03 -16.23 -8.34
CA THR A 109 -1.86 -15.37 -8.21
C THR A 109 -2.21 -14.05 -7.53
N VAL A 110 -1.46 -13.72 -6.48
CA VAL A 110 -1.56 -12.45 -5.75
C VAL A 110 -0.18 -11.80 -5.73
N ALA A 111 -0.09 -10.61 -6.29
CA ALA A 111 1.09 -9.75 -6.19
C ALA A 111 0.83 -8.65 -5.15
N TYR A 112 1.75 -8.45 -4.22
CA TYR A 112 1.68 -7.40 -3.21
C TYR A 112 2.87 -6.47 -3.35
N LEU A 113 2.60 -5.18 -3.54
CA LEU A 113 3.61 -4.14 -3.66
C LEU A 113 3.69 -3.32 -2.39
N GLY A 114 4.85 -3.35 -1.72
CA GLY A 114 5.12 -2.54 -0.53
C GLY A 114 6.54 -1.97 -0.53
N ASP A 115 6.81 -1.08 0.40
CA ASP A 115 8.12 -0.42 0.53
C ASP A 115 8.83 -0.77 1.84
N THR A 116 8.23 -1.60 2.70
CA THR A 116 8.80 -2.01 3.99
C THR A 116 9.18 -3.49 4.03
N VAL A 117 10.06 -3.85 4.97
CA VAL A 117 10.34 -5.26 5.29
C VAL A 117 9.09 -5.96 5.83
N ALA A 118 8.20 -5.24 6.54
CA ALA A 118 6.96 -5.82 7.04
C ALA A 118 6.05 -6.26 5.90
N ASP A 119 5.96 -5.48 4.81
CA ASP A 119 5.24 -5.84 3.59
C ASP A 119 5.76 -7.12 2.95
N VAL A 120 7.08 -7.22 2.80
CA VAL A 120 7.73 -8.43 2.27
C VAL A 120 7.40 -9.65 3.14
N GLN A 121 7.51 -9.49 4.46
CA GLN A 121 7.22 -10.56 5.41
C GLN A 121 5.74 -10.96 5.42
N THR A 122 4.81 -10.02 5.22
CA THR A 122 3.37 -10.30 5.05
C THR A 122 3.15 -11.29 3.90
N VAL A 123 3.80 -11.09 2.76
CA VAL A 123 3.68 -12.02 1.60
C VAL A 123 4.28 -13.38 1.91
N ILE A 124 5.43 -13.43 2.58
CA ILE A 124 6.09 -14.69 2.96
C ILE A 124 5.21 -15.50 3.91
N ARG A 125 4.55 -14.84 4.87
CA ARG A 125 3.62 -15.52 5.78
C ARG A 125 2.35 -15.97 5.07
N ALA A 126 1.79 -15.14 4.18
CA ALA A 126 0.66 -15.55 3.35
C ALA A 126 0.99 -16.79 2.51
N ARG A 127 2.21 -16.88 1.96
CA ARG A 127 2.73 -18.06 1.25
C ARG A 127 2.81 -19.30 2.13
N ALA A 128 3.20 -19.15 3.39
CA ALA A 128 3.25 -20.26 4.35
C ALA A 128 1.84 -20.73 4.77
N GLU A 129 0.90 -19.81 4.94
CA GLU A 129 -0.48 -20.12 5.36
C GLU A 129 -1.35 -20.67 4.21
N GLN A 130 -1.15 -20.17 2.99
CA GLN A 130 -1.89 -20.59 1.80
C GLN A 130 -0.94 -20.96 0.64
N PRO A 131 -0.20 -22.08 0.75
CA PRO A 131 0.80 -22.49 -0.26
C PRO A 131 0.18 -22.90 -1.61
N GLY A 132 -1.15 -23.09 -1.67
CA GLY A 132 -1.87 -23.38 -2.92
C GLY A 132 -2.06 -22.17 -3.84
N ARG A 133 -1.71 -20.97 -3.38
CA ARG A 133 -1.71 -19.73 -4.18
C ARG A 133 -0.29 -19.29 -4.51
N THR A 134 -0.12 -18.66 -5.65
CA THR A 134 1.13 -18.00 -6.04
C THR A 134 1.18 -16.62 -5.42
N TRP A 135 2.07 -16.43 -4.44
CA TRP A 135 2.27 -15.16 -3.75
C TRP A 135 3.56 -14.50 -4.22
N ILE A 136 3.45 -13.29 -4.77
CA ILE A 136 4.57 -12.54 -5.35
C ILE A 136 4.78 -11.26 -4.53
N SER A 137 5.97 -11.13 -3.96
CA SER A 137 6.41 -9.94 -3.23
C SER A 137 7.11 -8.98 -4.19
N LEU A 138 6.41 -7.92 -4.56
CA LEU A 138 6.98 -6.78 -5.25
C LEU A 138 7.39 -5.75 -4.20
N ALA A 139 8.60 -5.22 -4.31
CA ALA A 139 9.08 -4.22 -3.37
C ALA A 139 9.65 -3.00 -4.09
N VAL A 140 9.55 -1.83 -3.47
CA VAL A 140 10.09 -0.57 -4.00
C VAL A 140 10.77 0.19 -2.88
N ALA A 141 11.87 0.88 -3.17
CA ALA A 141 12.46 1.77 -2.16
C ALA A 141 11.51 2.95 -1.87
N PRO A 142 11.35 3.37 -0.60
CA PRO A 142 10.59 4.54 -0.23
C PRO A 142 11.03 5.79 -1.02
N PRO A 143 10.10 6.69 -1.40
CA PRO A 143 10.39 7.82 -2.29
C PRO A 143 11.46 8.77 -1.74
N HIS A 144 11.54 8.94 -0.42
CA HIS A 144 12.55 9.79 0.22
C HIS A 144 13.99 9.29 0.03
N LEU A 145 14.19 8.02 -0.34
CA LEU A 145 15.51 7.46 -0.64
C LEU A 145 15.91 7.62 -2.12
N HIS A 146 14.98 7.95 -3.02
CA HIS A 146 15.25 8.02 -4.46
C HIS A 146 16.35 9.04 -4.82
N PRO A 147 16.46 10.20 -4.15
CA PRO A 147 17.57 11.13 -4.34
C PRO A 147 18.93 10.64 -3.81
N HIS A 148 18.98 9.52 -3.08
CA HIS A 148 20.16 9.01 -2.36
C HIS A 148 20.57 7.62 -2.87
N PRO A 149 21.31 7.50 -4.00
CA PRO A 149 21.54 6.21 -4.66
C PRO A 149 22.21 5.13 -3.81
N ALA A 150 23.13 5.51 -2.91
CA ALA A 150 23.79 4.56 -2.01
C ALA A 150 22.82 4.00 -0.96
N GLU A 151 22.04 4.86 -0.32
CA GLU A 151 21.04 4.50 0.69
C GLU A 151 19.89 3.71 0.07
N ARG A 152 19.41 4.13 -1.10
CA ARG A 152 18.43 3.40 -1.91
C ARG A 152 18.91 1.98 -2.17
N ARG A 153 20.11 1.79 -2.73
CA ARG A 153 20.64 0.44 -3.03
C ARG A 153 20.77 -0.42 -1.76
N ALA A 154 21.22 0.17 -0.66
CA ALA A 154 21.28 -0.54 0.62
C ALA A 154 19.90 -0.95 1.14
N TYR A 155 18.89 -0.09 0.95
CA TYR A 155 17.50 -0.39 1.30
C TYR A 155 16.90 -1.48 0.40
N GLU A 156 17.08 -1.39 -0.92
CA GLU A 156 16.65 -2.40 -1.87
C GLU A 156 17.30 -3.77 -1.57
N GLN A 157 18.58 -3.78 -1.19
CA GLN A 157 19.24 -5.02 -0.74
C GLN A 157 18.57 -5.58 0.51
N ARG A 158 18.21 -4.74 1.50
CA ARG A 158 17.46 -5.20 2.69
C ARG A 158 16.10 -5.80 2.34
N LEU A 159 15.38 -5.24 1.36
CA LEU A 159 14.11 -5.81 0.89
C LEU A 159 14.32 -7.18 0.22
N LYS A 160 15.38 -7.32 -0.59
CA LYS A 160 15.75 -8.61 -1.20
C LYS A 160 16.14 -9.64 -0.14
N ASP A 161 16.97 -9.26 0.83
CA ASP A 161 17.41 -10.13 1.92
C ASP A 161 16.23 -10.57 2.81
N ALA A 162 15.20 -9.72 2.92
CA ALA A 162 13.95 -10.06 3.61
C ALA A 162 13.07 -11.05 2.81
N GLY A 163 13.34 -11.25 1.51
CA GLY A 163 12.65 -12.21 0.66
C GLY A 163 11.72 -11.61 -0.40
N ALA A 164 11.92 -10.33 -0.80
CA ALA A 164 11.21 -9.76 -1.93
C ALA A 164 11.58 -10.47 -3.24
N ASP A 165 10.59 -10.83 -4.06
CA ASP A 165 10.81 -11.53 -5.32
C ASP A 165 11.32 -10.57 -6.41
N HIS A 166 10.78 -9.34 -6.45
CA HIS A 166 11.20 -8.30 -7.39
C HIS A 166 11.36 -6.95 -6.71
N ILE A 167 12.41 -6.21 -7.09
CA ILE A 167 12.56 -4.79 -6.73
C ILE A 167 12.19 -3.94 -7.94
N LEU A 168 11.14 -3.14 -7.80
CA LEU A 168 10.70 -2.19 -8.80
C LEU A 168 11.41 -0.84 -8.66
N ILE A 169 11.61 -0.15 -9.78
CA ILE A 169 12.27 1.16 -9.79
C ILE A 169 11.39 2.28 -9.21
N SER A 170 10.07 2.11 -9.25
CA SER A 170 9.04 3.01 -8.73
C SER A 170 7.72 2.26 -8.58
N THR A 171 6.75 2.84 -7.85
CA THR A 171 5.40 2.25 -7.72
C THR A 171 4.70 2.15 -9.07
N MET A 172 4.91 3.13 -9.97
CA MET A 172 4.33 3.13 -11.31
C MET A 172 4.82 1.98 -12.19
N ALA A 173 6.02 1.45 -11.95
CA ALA A 173 6.59 0.35 -12.74
C ALA A 173 5.85 -0.99 -12.54
N VAL A 174 4.85 -1.05 -11.64
CA VAL A 174 4.02 -2.24 -11.45
C VAL A 174 3.26 -2.62 -12.72
N THR A 175 2.83 -1.66 -13.54
CA THR A 175 2.10 -1.97 -14.79
C THR A 175 3.00 -2.60 -15.84
N GLU A 176 4.26 -2.17 -15.94
CA GLU A 176 5.25 -2.80 -16.81
C GLU A 176 5.54 -4.24 -16.38
N TRP A 177 5.67 -4.45 -15.07
CA TRP A 177 5.83 -5.80 -14.52
C TRP A 177 4.62 -6.68 -14.84
N LEU A 178 3.39 -6.19 -14.61
CA LEU A 178 2.15 -6.91 -14.92
C LEU A 178 2.07 -7.28 -16.40
N GLN A 179 2.39 -6.34 -17.31
CA GLN A 179 2.42 -6.59 -18.75
C GLN A 179 3.39 -7.70 -19.12
N SER A 180 4.59 -7.71 -18.53
CA SER A 180 5.59 -8.76 -18.77
C SER A 180 5.17 -10.12 -18.23
N SER A 181 4.41 -10.15 -17.12
CA SER A 181 3.91 -11.39 -16.51
C SER A 181 2.68 -11.97 -17.20
N ALA A 182 1.94 -11.14 -17.95
CA ALA A 182 0.75 -11.54 -18.71
C ALA A 182 1.05 -12.11 -20.10
N GLN A 183 2.31 -12.02 -20.56
CA GLN A 183 2.75 -12.63 -21.82
C GLN A 183 3.25 -14.06 -21.56
N PRO A 184 2.70 -15.08 -22.26
CA PRO A 184 3.10 -16.48 -22.10
C PRO A 184 4.52 -16.78 -22.57
#